data_AF-A0A2V8C329-F1
#
_entry.id   AF-A0A2V8C329-F1
#
_cell.length_a   1.000
_cell.length_b   1.000
_cell.length_c   1.000
_cell.angle_alpha   90.00
_cell.angle_beta   90.00
_cell.angle_gamma   90.00
#
_symmetry.space_group_name_H-M   'P 1'
#
loop_
_entity.id
_entity.type
_entity.pdbx_description
1 polymer ?
#
loop_
_entity_poly.entity_id
_entity_poly.type
_entity_poly.pdbx_seq_one_letter_code
_entity_poly.pdbx_strand_id
1 'polypeptide(L)'
;MIAAWTAFLVNFLFWTGTAAGSMAFAALLDVTGAEWAAPLRATAIRFHRFLPVSVVLYVVLLIGARRVYPWIAHPIDVAWLRFWPFVIRDLAALGTVAAAAAWFSSRPVATTKATVVFLITYAVAFSILAIDLVMSLAAPWGSTLFPAYLLLANLYAAIAAVALVTAWSSRDRDETLTADRAADLAKILLGFSLLWMYLVWSQFLVIWYGNVSDEVRYLIPLLYGRWQRLAWTIWA
;
A
#
# COMPACT_ATOMS: atom_id res chain seq x y z
N MET A 1 -0.14 -22.45 13.30
CA MET A 1 0.75 -22.26 12.13
C MET A 1 0.15 -21.36 11.04
N ILE A 2 -1.13 -21.48 10.65
CA ILE A 2 -1.76 -20.58 9.64
C ILE A 2 -1.69 -19.10 10.08
N ALA A 3 -2.04 -18.81 11.35
CA ALA A 3 -2.00 -17.47 11.91
C ALA A 3 -0.64 -16.76 11.76
N ALA A 4 0.47 -17.50 11.85
CA ALA A 4 1.81 -16.91 11.69
C ALA A 4 2.07 -16.43 10.26
N TRP A 5 1.66 -17.21 9.25
CA TRP A 5 1.82 -16.84 7.84
C TRP A 5 0.86 -15.72 7.42
N THR A 6 -0.37 -15.71 7.94
CA THR A 6 -1.30 -14.58 7.72
C THR A 6 -0.78 -13.30 8.37
N ALA A 7 -0.24 -13.38 9.59
CA ALA A 7 0.40 -12.23 10.24
C ALA A 7 1.64 -11.76 9.46
N PHE A 8 2.42 -12.69 8.89
CA PHE A 8 3.54 -12.34 8.03
C PHE A 8 3.09 -11.60 6.78
N LEU A 9 2.03 -12.06 6.10
CA LEU A 9 1.44 -11.36 4.95
C LEU A 9 1.01 -9.93 5.31
N VAL A 10 0.30 -9.75 6.43
CA VAL A 10 -0.15 -8.41 6.88
C VAL A 10 1.05 -7.49 7.12
N ASN A 11 2.08 -7.97 7.82
CA ASN A 11 3.30 -7.20 8.05
C ASN A 11 4.03 -6.89 6.74
N PHE A 12 4.15 -7.88 5.86
CA PHE A 12 4.75 -7.71 4.54
C PHE A 12 4.05 -6.60 3.75
N LEU A 13 2.72 -6.64 3.67
CA LEU A 13 1.92 -5.64 2.98
C LEU A 13 2.08 -4.25 3.61
N PHE A 14 2.02 -4.17 4.93
CA PHE A 14 2.15 -2.90 5.66
C PHE A 14 3.53 -2.25 5.44
N TRP A 15 4.62 -2.98 5.67
CA TRP A 15 5.96 -2.41 5.59
C TRP A 15 6.39 -2.14 4.15
N THR A 16 6.05 -3.03 3.21
CA THR A 16 6.36 -2.84 1.78
C THR A 16 5.53 -1.71 1.18
N GLY A 17 4.23 -1.67 1.51
CA GLY A 17 3.31 -0.61 1.12
C GLY A 17 3.72 0.74 1.65
N THR A 18 4.06 0.83 2.95
CA THR A 18 4.56 2.06 3.57
C THR A 18 5.86 2.52 2.89
N ALA A 19 6.82 1.63 2.66
CA ALA A 19 8.09 1.99 2.04
C ALA A 19 7.94 2.53 0.61
N ALA A 20 7.13 1.86 -0.23
CA ALA A 20 6.87 2.32 -1.58
C ALA A 20 5.97 3.57 -1.60
N GLY A 21 5.00 3.65 -0.70
CA GLY A 21 4.16 4.81 -0.49
C GLY A 21 4.96 6.05 -0.08
N SER A 22 6.03 5.90 0.72
CA SER A 22 6.90 7.03 1.10
C SER A 22 7.67 7.54 -0.11
N MET A 23 8.13 6.64 -0.99
CA MET A 23 8.72 7.03 -2.26
C MET A 23 7.72 7.74 -3.17
N ALA A 24 6.46 7.30 -3.17
CA ALA A 24 5.39 7.95 -3.93
C ALA A 24 5.08 9.33 -3.36
N PHE A 25 5.08 9.50 -2.04
CA PHE A 25 4.94 10.80 -1.40
C PHE A 25 6.08 11.75 -1.76
N ALA A 26 7.35 11.28 -1.74
CA ALA A 26 8.48 12.08 -2.20
C ALA A 26 8.31 12.54 -3.66
N ALA A 27 7.87 11.64 -4.53
CA ALA A 27 7.59 11.95 -5.92
C ALA A 27 6.42 12.94 -6.08
N LEU A 28 5.36 12.81 -5.29
CA LEU A 28 4.24 13.77 -5.31
C LEU A 28 4.71 15.19 -4.94
N LEU A 29 5.53 15.32 -3.89
CA LEU A 29 6.10 16.61 -3.49
C LEU A 29 6.92 17.24 -4.64
N ASP A 30 7.68 16.42 -5.36
CA ASP A 30 8.47 16.85 -6.52
C ASP A 30 7.61 17.29 -7.71
N VAL A 31 6.51 16.60 -8.00
CA VAL A 31 5.57 17.03 -9.07
C VAL A 31 4.89 18.34 -8.72
N THR A 32 4.51 18.52 -7.46
CA THR A 32 3.81 19.73 -7.01
C THR A 32 4.72 20.94 -6.79
N GLY A 33 6.04 20.76 -6.87
CA GLY A 33 6.99 21.84 -6.57
C GLY A 33 6.95 22.28 -5.10
N ALA A 34 6.70 21.35 -4.17
CA ALA A 34 6.49 21.66 -2.76
C ALA A 34 7.82 21.89 -2.01
N GLU A 35 8.44 23.07 -2.23
CA GLU A 35 9.74 23.42 -1.63
C GLU A 35 9.73 23.43 -0.09
N TRP A 36 8.60 23.80 0.51
CA TRP A 36 8.43 23.80 1.97
C TRP A 36 8.67 22.41 2.61
N ALA A 37 8.40 21.34 1.85
CA ALA A 37 8.46 19.96 2.32
C ALA A 37 9.82 19.30 2.11
N ALA A 38 10.88 20.05 1.80
CA ALA A 38 12.21 19.51 1.55
C ALA A 38 12.74 18.57 2.66
N PRO A 39 12.56 18.86 3.97
CA PRO A 39 12.98 17.92 5.03
C PRO A 39 12.18 16.60 5.01
N LEU A 40 10.87 16.68 4.76
CA LEU A 40 9.99 15.51 4.67
C LEU A 40 10.35 14.63 3.48
N ARG A 41 10.62 15.26 2.33
CA ARG A 41 11.10 14.59 1.13
C ARG A 41 12.41 13.85 1.40
N ALA A 42 13.37 14.50 2.07
CA ALA A 42 14.66 13.90 2.40
C ALA A 42 14.54 12.67 3.30
N THR A 43 13.54 12.65 4.20
CA THR A 43 13.21 11.46 4.98
C THR A 43 12.54 10.40 4.12
N ALA A 44 11.54 10.79 3.32
CA ALA A 44 10.74 9.89 2.49
C ALA A 44 11.58 9.08 1.51
N ILE A 45 12.56 9.71 0.84
CA ILE A 45 13.44 9.01 -0.11
C ILE A 45 14.28 7.92 0.55
N ARG A 46 14.51 7.93 1.87
CA ARG A 46 15.34 6.92 2.55
C ARG A 46 14.66 5.56 2.65
N PHE A 47 13.33 5.53 2.54
CA PHE A 47 12.54 4.30 2.64
C PHE A 47 12.80 3.33 1.46
N HIS A 48 13.33 3.79 0.32
CA HIS A 48 13.65 2.90 -0.81
C HIS A 48 14.58 1.74 -0.42
N ARG A 49 15.42 1.91 0.60
CA ARG A 49 16.39 0.91 1.07
C ARG A 49 15.70 -0.37 1.57
N PHE A 50 14.44 -0.29 1.97
CA PHE A 50 13.66 -1.45 2.38
C PHE A 50 13.08 -2.24 1.18
N LEU A 51 12.94 -1.63 0.01
CA LEU A 51 12.29 -2.28 -1.14
C LEU A 51 13.04 -3.53 -1.65
N PRO A 52 14.39 -3.58 -1.73
CA PRO A 52 15.09 -4.83 -2.03
C PRO A 52 14.85 -5.92 -0.99
N VAL A 53 14.73 -5.55 0.29
CA VAL A 53 14.41 -6.48 1.39
C VAL A 53 13.00 -7.04 1.20
N SER A 54 12.05 -6.23 0.73
CA SER A 54 10.68 -6.70 0.43
C SER A 54 10.66 -7.82 -0.63
N VAL A 55 11.52 -7.77 -1.65
CA VAL A 55 11.62 -8.85 -2.64
C VAL A 55 12.01 -10.17 -1.99
N VAL A 56 12.97 -10.13 -1.06
CA VAL A 56 13.41 -11.32 -0.31
C VAL A 56 12.28 -11.81 0.61
N LEU A 57 11.60 -10.90 1.31
CA LEU A 57 10.47 -11.26 2.18
C LEU A 57 9.31 -11.87 1.40
N TYR A 58 9.08 -11.44 0.16
CA TYR A 58 8.10 -12.08 -0.71
C TYR A 58 8.49 -13.53 -1.03
N VAL A 59 9.77 -13.81 -1.33
CA VAL A 59 10.24 -15.20 -1.52
C VAL A 59 10.02 -16.04 -0.25
N VAL A 60 10.21 -15.46 0.94
CA VAL A 60 9.89 -16.12 2.21
C VAL A 60 8.39 -16.38 2.35
N LEU A 61 7.52 -15.44 1.96
CA LEU A 61 6.07 -15.62 1.93
C LEU A 61 5.66 -16.86 1.10
N LEU A 62 6.37 -17.12 -0.01
CA LEU A 62 6.06 -18.25 -0.90
C LEU A 62 6.20 -19.62 -0.22
N ILE A 63 7.08 -19.74 0.79
CA ILE A 63 7.22 -20.97 1.61
C ILE A 63 5.90 -21.28 2.34
N GLY A 64 5.19 -20.24 2.76
CA GLY A 64 3.89 -20.31 3.42
C GLY A 64 2.67 -20.26 2.50
N ALA A 65 2.85 -20.03 1.20
CA ALA A 65 1.77 -19.62 0.31
C ALA A 65 0.60 -20.61 0.27
N ARG A 66 0.86 -21.92 0.25
CA ARG A 66 -0.21 -22.96 0.26
C ARG A 66 -1.10 -22.91 1.51
N ARG A 67 -0.64 -22.31 2.61
CA ARG A 67 -1.41 -22.15 3.85
C ARG A 67 -2.20 -20.84 3.90
N VAL A 68 -1.76 -19.85 3.14
CA VAL A 68 -2.34 -18.49 3.12
C VAL A 68 -3.39 -18.38 2.02
N TYR A 69 -3.10 -18.91 0.84
CA TYR A 69 -3.94 -18.78 -0.35
C TYR A 69 -4.74 -20.07 -0.59
N PRO A 70 -6.07 -20.06 -0.39
CA PRO A 70 -6.90 -21.25 -0.57
C PRO A 70 -6.83 -21.84 -1.98
N TRP A 71 -6.72 -20.98 -3.01
CA TRP A 71 -6.63 -21.38 -4.41
C TRP A 71 -5.31 -22.09 -4.77
N ILE A 72 -4.27 -22.00 -3.93
CA ILE A 72 -3.05 -22.83 -4.10
C ILE A 72 -3.28 -24.25 -3.58
N ALA A 73 -4.03 -24.38 -2.48
CA ALA A 73 -4.39 -25.69 -1.94
C ALA A 73 -5.45 -26.39 -2.80
N HIS A 74 -6.41 -25.62 -3.33
CA HIS A 74 -7.51 -26.06 -4.17
C HIS A 74 -7.55 -25.21 -5.44
N PRO A 75 -6.81 -25.61 -6.50
CA PRO A 75 -6.72 -24.86 -7.73
C PRO A 75 -8.07 -24.57 -8.36
N ILE A 76 -8.24 -23.33 -8.80
CA ILE A 76 -9.39 -22.85 -9.57
C ILE A 76 -8.97 -22.64 -11.03
N ASP A 77 -9.92 -22.76 -11.97
CA ASP A 77 -9.64 -22.60 -13.41
C ASP A 77 -9.57 -21.12 -13.83
N VAL A 78 -8.59 -20.40 -13.27
CA VAL A 78 -8.33 -19.00 -13.57
C VAL A 78 -6.86 -18.86 -13.94
N ALA A 79 -6.59 -18.54 -15.21
CA ALA A 79 -5.23 -18.43 -15.74
C ALA A 79 -4.35 -17.43 -14.97
N TRP A 80 -4.95 -16.35 -14.47
CA TRP A 80 -4.27 -15.29 -13.70
C TRP A 80 -3.68 -15.78 -12.36
N LEU A 81 -4.34 -16.74 -11.71
CA LEU A 81 -4.00 -17.27 -10.38
C LEU A 81 -3.30 -18.63 -10.45
N ARG A 82 -2.68 -18.96 -11.59
CA ARG A 82 -1.74 -20.07 -11.63
C ARG A 82 -0.49 -19.71 -10.84
N PHE A 83 0.07 -20.68 -10.11
CA PHE A 83 1.18 -20.47 -9.18
C PHE A 83 2.37 -19.73 -9.81
N TRP A 84 2.90 -20.23 -10.94
CA TRP A 84 4.08 -19.62 -11.57
C TRP A 84 3.83 -18.22 -12.17
N PRO A 85 2.75 -17.97 -12.93
CA PRO A 85 2.38 -16.62 -13.35
C PRO A 85 2.22 -15.63 -12.19
N PHE A 86 1.59 -16.05 -11.09
CA PHE A 86 1.47 -15.26 -9.86
C PHE A 86 2.84 -14.88 -9.30
N VAL A 87 3.72 -15.86 -9.07
CA VAL A 87 5.06 -15.62 -8.51
C VAL A 87 5.90 -14.69 -9.39
N ILE A 88 5.92 -14.93 -10.70
CA ILE A 88 6.74 -14.16 -11.64
C ILE A 88 6.24 -12.71 -11.72
N ARG A 89 4.92 -12.53 -11.77
CA ARG A 89 4.30 -11.20 -11.88
C ARG A 89 4.54 -10.37 -10.62
N ASP A 90 4.38 -10.94 -9.44
CA ASP A 90 4.64 -10.25 -8.17
C ASP A 90 6.12 -9.92 -7.98
N LEU A 91 7.03 -10.85 -8.32
CA LEU A 91 8.47 -10.58 -8.30
C LEU A 91 8.85 -9.48 -9.30
N ALA A 92 8.26 -9.48 -10.49
CA ALA A 92 8.46 -8.42 -11.47
C ALA A 92 7.91 -7.08 -10.96
N ALA A 93 6.73 -7.05 -10.36
CA ALA A 93 6.13 -5.85 -9.78
C ALA A 93 7.00 -5.27 -8.65
N LEU A 94 7.43 -6.10 -7.70
CA LEU A 94 8.30 -5.67 -6.60
C LEU A 94 9.69 -5.25 -7.10
N GLY A 95 10.29 -6.01 -8.00
CA GLY A 95 11.60 -5.72 -8.59
C GLY A 95 11.60 -4.42 -9.40
N THR A 96 10.57 -4.18 -10.21
CA THR A 96 10.42 -2.94 -10.99
C THR A 96 10.22 -1.73 -10.09
N VAL A 97 9.42 -1.84 -9.03
CA VAL A 97 9.28 -0.76 -8.02
C VAL A 97 10.59 -0.48 -7.32
N ALA A 98 11.31 -1.52 -6.88
CA ALA A 98 12.61 -1.35 -6.21
C ALA A 98 13.64 -0.67 -7.13
N ALA A 99 13.72 -1.09 -8.39
CA ALA A 99 14.60 -0.50 -9.38
C ALA A 99 14.21 0.95 -9.72
N ALA A 100 12.92 1.23 -9.92
CA ALA A 100 12.42 2.57 -10.19
C ALA A 100 12.65 3.51 -8.99
N ALA A 101 12.49 3.03 -7.76
CA ALA A 101 12.77 3.79 -6.54
C ALA A 101 14.26 4.11 -6.39
N ALA A 102 15.14 3.13 -6.65
CA ALA A 102 16.59 3.34 -6.66
C ALA A 102 17.01 4.35 -7.74
N TRP A 103 16.43 4.24 -8.93
CA TRP A 103 16.66 5.17 -10.04
C TRP A 103 16.18 6.59 -9.70
N PHE A 104 14.98 6.75 -9.14
CA PHE A 104 14.45 8.03 -8.71
C PHE A 104 15.30 8.68 -7.61
N SER A 105 15.69 7.90 -6.59
CA SER A 105 16.47 8.40 -5.45
C SER A 105 17.95 8.67 -5.76
N SER A 106 18.51 8.09 -6.82
CA SER A 106 19.90 8.35 -7.25
C SER A 106 20.14 9.78 -7.76
N ARG A 107 19.07 10.55 -8.02
CA ARG A 107 19.18 11.91 -8.57
C ARG A 107 19.14 12.95 -7.45
N PRO A 108 20.10 13.91 -7.42
CA PRO A 108 20.10 14.98 -6.41
C PRO A 108 18.91 15.93 -6.59
N VAL A 109 18.52 16.19 -7.83
CA VAL A 109 17.31 16.94 -8.20
C VAL A 109 16.38 16.01 -8.97
N ALA A 110 15.15 15.83 -8.50
CA ALA A 110 14.20 14.99 -9.20
C ALA A 110 13.79 15.65 -10.52
N THR A 111 14.12 14.97 -11.62
CA THR A 111 13.61 15.35 -12.95
C THR A 111 12.14 14.95 -13.06
N THR A 112 11.30 15.79 -13.68
CA THR A 112 9.87 15.48 -13.95
C THR A 112 9.68 14.08 -14.53
N LYS A 113 10.56 13.65 -15.44
CA LYS A 113 10.53 12.31 -16.05
C LYS A 113 10.67 11.19 -15.01
N ALA A 114 11.67 11.25 -14.14
CA ALA A 114 11.90 10.21 -13.12
C ALA A 114 10.71 10.12 -12.14
N THR A 115 10.17 11.28 -11.76
CA THR A 115 9.03 11.39 -10.87
C THR A 115 7.77 10.75 -11.46
N VAL A 116 7.43 11.10 -12.70
CA VAL A 116 6.26 10.55 -13.40
C VAL A 116 6.40 9.04 -13.62
N VAL A 117 7.57 8.59 -14.07
CA VAL A 117 7.83 7.15 -14.27
C VAL A 117 7.67 6.39 -12.96
N PHE A 118 8.18 6.92 -11.84
CA PHE A 118 8.03 6.26 -10.55
C PHE A 118 6.57 6.19 -10.11
N LEU A 119 5.79 7.28 -10.21
CA LEU A 119 4.37 7.29 -9.82
C LEU A 119 3.54 6.29 -10.63
N ILE A 120 3.77 6.20 -11.95
CA ILE A 120 3.09 5.22 -12.81
C ILE A 120 3.49 3.80 -12.41
N THR A 121 4.79 3.55 -12.20
CA THR A 121 5.30 2.24 -11.80
C THR A 121 4.70 1.82 -10.45
N TYR A 122 4.68 2.72 -9.47
CA TYR A 122 4.05 2.50 -8.18
C TYR A 122 2.56 2.15 -8.34
N ALA A 123 1.82 2.93 -9.12
CA ALA A 123 0.38 2.73 -9.27
C ALA A 123 0.03 1.38 -9.92
N VAL A 124 0.72 1.01 -10.99
CA VAL A 124 0.48 -0.26 -11.69
C VAL A 124 0.93 -1.44 -10.83
N ALA A 125 2.14 -1.39 -10.28
CA ALA A 125 2.69 -2.51 -9.51
C ALA A 125 1.89 -2.78 -8.23
N PHE A 126 1.54 -1.76 -7.46
CA PHE A 126 0.74 -1.95 -6.24
C PHE A 126 -0.71 -2.33 -6.54
N SER A 127 -1.25 -1.97 -7.70
CA SER A 127 -2.55 -2.47 -8.12
C SER A 127 -2.52 -3.97 -8.37
N ILE A 128 -1.48 -4.46 -9.06
CA ILE A 128 -1.26 -5.90 -9.29
C ILE A 128 -1.08 -6.62 -7.95
N LEU A 129 -0.21 -6.11 -7.06
CA LEU A 129 0.03 -6.72 -5.75
C LEU A 129 -1.24 -6.72 -4.87
N ALA A 130 -2.11 -5.71 -4.97
CA ALA A 130 -3.38 -5.69 -4.25
C ALA A 130 -4.32 -6.81 -4.73
N ILE A 131 -4.41 -7.01 -6.05
CA ILE A 131 -5.18 -8.09 -6.67
C ILE A 131 -4.63 -9.45 -6.23
N ASP A 132 -3.32 -9.63 -6.36
CA ASP A 132 -2.68 -10.92 -6.18
C ASP A 132 -2.53 -11.31 -4.71
N LEU A 133 -2.10 -10.39 -3.85
CA LEU A 133 -1.74 -10.74 -2.49
C LEU A 133 -2.92 -10.65 -1.51
N VAL A 134 -3.91 -9.83 -1.82
CA VAL A 134 -5.02 -9.54 -0.89
C VAL A 134 -6.35 -9.98 -1.47
N MET A 135 -6.73 -9.50 -2.67
CA MET A 135 -8.03 -9.81 -3.27
C MET A 135 -8.16 -11.32 -3.57
N SER A 136 -7.07 -11.97 -4.02
CA SER A 136 -7.06 -13.41 -4.30
C SER A 136 -7.32 -14.30 -3.08
N LEU A 137 -7.16 -13.79 -1.84
CA LEU A 137 -7.48 -14.55 -0.62
C LEU A 137 -8.95 -14.96 -0.57
N ALA A 138 -9.82 -14.17 -1.21
CA ALA A 138 -11.26 -14.40 -1.29
C ALA A 138 -11.73 -14.80 -2.71
N ALA A 139 -10.83 -15.30 -3.58
CA ALA A 139 -11.20 -15.71 -4.93
C ALA A 139 -12.43 -16.66 -4.93
N PRO A 140 -13.43 -16.45 -5.80
CA PRO A 140 -13.44 -15.60 -6.99
C PRO A 140 -13.85 -14.13 -6.76
N TRP A 141 -13.99 -13.65 -5.53
CA TRP A 141 -14.38 -12.27 -5.26
C TRP A 141 -13.42 -11.25 -5.91
N GLY A 142 -13.99 -10.17 -6.44
CA GLY A 142 -13.22 -9.09 -7.05
C GLY A 142 -13.91 -7.73 -6.90
N SER A 143 -13.10 -6.67 -6.90
CA SER A 143 -13.58 -5.29 -6.90
C SER A 143 -12.60 -4.40 -7.65
N THR A 144 -13.11 -3.55 -8.55
CA THR A 144 -12.30 -2.60 -9.33
C THR A 144 -11.74 -1.46 -8.47
N LEU A 145 -12.41 -1.14 -7.36
CA LEU A 145 -12.01 -0.08 -6.43
C LEU A 145 -10.93 -0.53 -5.42
N PHE A 146 -10.89 -1.84 -5.13
CA PHE A 146 -10.04 -2.39 -4.08
C PHE A 146 -8.53 -2.12 -4.25
N PRO A 147 -7.95 -2.21 -5.47
CA PRO A 147 -6.53 -1.87 -5.66
C PRO A 147 -6.22 -0.41 -5.35
N ALA A 148 -7.11 0.50 -5.77
CA ALA A 148 -6.97 1.93 -5.49
C ALA A 148 -7.09 2.21 -3.98
N TYR A 149 -8.03 1.53 -3.30
CA TYR A 149 -8.17 1.59 -1.85
C TYR A 149 -6.88 1.20 -1.12
N LEU A 150 -6.26 0.06 -1.47
CA LEU A 150 -5.03 -0.40 -0.83
C LEU A 150 -3.85 0.55 -1.12
N LEU A 151 -3.74 1.02 -2.35
CA LEU A 151 -2.70 1.97 -2.77
C LEU A 151 -2.78 3.29 -1.98
N LEU A 152 -4.00 3.81 -1.80
CA LEU A 152 -4.26 5.02 -1.01
C LEU A 152 -4.03 4.79 0.48
N ALA A 153 -4.39 3.61 1.01
CA ALA A 153 -4.08 3.23 2.38
C ALA A 153 -2.56 3.22 2.64
N ASN A 154 -1.79 2.64 1.70
CA ASN A 154 -0.33 2.61 1.76
C ASN A 154 0.28 4.02 1.71
N LEU A 155 -0.23 4.89 0.83
CA LEU A 155 0.22 6.27 0.72
C LEU A 155 -0.11 7.08 1.99
N TYR A 156 -1.30 6.90 2.54
CA TYR A 156 -1.71 7.54 3.80
C TYR A 156 -0.83 7.09 4.98
N ALA A 157 -0.63 5.78 5.14
CA ALA A 157 0.28 5.23 6.15
C ALA A 157 1.73 5.72 5.95
N ALA A 158 2.18 5.84 4.71
CA ALA A 158 3.50 6.36 4.38
C ALA A 158 3.70 7.83 4.76
N ILE A 159 2.71 8.68 4.53
CA ILE A 159 2.78 10.10 4.93
C ILE A 159 2.89 10.19 6.46
N ALA A 160 2.09 9.40 7.18
CA ALA A 160 2.17 9.33 8.64
C ALA A 160 3.53 8.80 9.13
N ALA A 161 4.06 7.76 8.48
CA ALA A 161 5.37 7.21 8.82
C ALA A 161 6.51 8.23 8.56
N VAL A 162 6.46 8.95 7.44
CA VAL A 162 7.43 10.02 7.12
C VAL A 162 7.35 11.15 8.14
N ALA A 163 6.13 11.55 8.54
CA ALA A 163 5.93 12.55 9.59
C ALA A 163 6.60 12.13 10.90
N LEU A 164 6.31 10.91 11.37
CA LEU A 164 6.84 10.36 12.61
C LEU A 164 8.36 10.20 12.57
N VAL A 165 8.91 9.65 11.48
CA VAL A 165 10.37 9.45 11.35
C VAL A 165 11.09 10.78 11.23
N THR A 166 10.54 11.76 10.51
CA THR A 166 11.13 13.12 10.43
C THR A 166 11.14 13.76 11.81
N ALA A 167 10.03 13.66 12.54
CA ALA A 167 9.93 14.18 13.89
C ALA A 167 10.92 13.48 14.84
N TRP A 168 11.05 12.16 14.75
CA TRP A 168 11.92 11.40 15.63
C TRP A 168 13.42 11.56 15.32
N SER A 169 13.78 11.68 14.04
CA SER A 169 15.18 11.82 13.61
C SER A 169 15.69 13.26 13.55
N SER A 170 14.81 14.23 13.77
CA SER A 170 15.16 15.65 13.79
C SER A 170 16.09 15.98 14.96
N ARG A 171 17.24 16.60 14.65
CA ARG A 171 18.17 17.17 15.64
C ARG A 171 17.71 18.54 16.13
N ASP A 172 17.14 19.33 15.22
CA ASP A 172 16.51 20.61 15.51
C ASP A 172 15.10 20.63 14.88
N ARG A 173 14.09 20.56 15.75
CA ARG A 173 12.69 20.51 15.34
C ARG A 173 12.24 21.84 14.75
N ASP A 174 12.79 22.96 15.23
CA ASP A 174 12.39 24.28 14.79
C ASP A 174 12.93 24.57 13.38
N GLU A 175 13.99 23.88 12.95
CA GLU A 175 14.46 23.94 11.55
C GLU A 175 13.67 22.99 10.63
N THR A 176 13.45 21.76 11.07
CA THR A 176 12.95 20.65 10.22
C THR A 176 11.41 20.54 10.19
N LEU A 177 10.74 20.84 11.31
CA LEU A 177 9.28 20.77 11.49
C LEU A 177 8.79 22.04 12.19
N THR A 178 8.98 23.18 11.53
CA THR A 178 8.36 24.46 11.93
C THR A 178 6.85 24.29 12.09
N ALA A 179 6.23 25.16 12.90
CA ALA A 179 4.78 25.18 13.12
C ALA A 179 3.99 25.17 11.79
N ASP A 180 4.43 25.95 10.81
CA ASP A 180 3.79 26.02 9.48
C ASP A 180 3.87 24.67 8.73
N ARG A 181 5.05 24.05 8.70
CA ARG A 181 5.22 22.73 8.04
C ARG A 181 4.42 21.63 8.74
N ALA A 182 4.36 21.67 10.07
CA ALA A 182 3.54 20.75 10.85
C ALA A 182 2.05 20.94 10.55
N ALA A 183 1.60 22.20 10.43
CA ALA A 183 0.23 22.51 10.07
C ALA A 183 -0.11 22.05 8.64
N ASP A 184 0.79 22.23 7.67
CA ASP A 184 0.58 21.75 6.30
C ASP A 184 0.58 20.23 6.20
N LEU A 185 1.49 19.57 6.93
CA LEU A 185 1.50 18.11 7.04
C LEU A 185 0.22 17.57 7.68
N ALA A 186 -0.32 18.26 8.70
CA ALA A 186 -1.61 17.92 9.30
C ALA A 186 -2.76 18.06 8.31
N LYS A 187 -2.78 19.11 7.46
CA LYS A 187 -3.78 19.28 6.40
C LYS A 187 -3.69 18.12 5.38
N ILE A 188 -2.49 17.72 4.98
CA ILE A 188 -2.29 16.58 4.07
C ILE A 188 -2.80 15.28 4.71
N LEU A 189 -2.40 14.98 5.96
CA LEU A 189 -2.85 13.78 6.67
C LEU A 189 -4.38 13.75 6.82
N LEU A 190 -5.00 14.89 7.16
CA LEU A 190 -6.45 15.01 7.23
C LEU A 190 -7.08 14.75 5.85
N GLY A 191 -6.57 15.38 4.79
CA GLY A 191 -7.08 15.20 3.43
C GLY A 191 -7.02 13.73 2.96
N PHE A 192 -5.89 13.05 3.18
CA PHE A 192 -5.75 11.64 2.85
C PHE A 192 -6.61 10.72 3.73
N SER A 193 -6.83 11.07 5.00
CA SER A 193 -7.74 10.32 5.87
C SER A 193 -9.20 10.38 5.38
N LEU A 194 -9.65 11.56 4.95
CA LEU A 194 -10.98 11.75 4.37
C LEU A 194 -11.12 11.01 3.04
N LEU A 195 -10.10 11.06 2.18
CA LEU A 195 -10.07 10.34 0.92
C LEU A 195 -10.08 8.82 1.13
N TRP A 196 -9.33 8.32 2.11
CA TRP A 196 -9.34 6.90 2.47
C TRP A 196 -10.72 6.48 2.98
N MET A 197 -11.32 7.25 3.89
CA MET A 197 -12.68 7.01 4.39
C MET A 197 -13.70 6.98 3.25
N TYR A 198 -13.59 7.92 2.31
CA TYR A 198 -14.42 7.95 1.11
C TYR A 198 -14.32 6.65 0.30
N LEU A 199 -13.10 6.11 0.08
CA LEU A 199 -12.92 4.87 -0.68
C LEU A 199 -13.48 3.65 0.05
N VAL A 200 -13.29 3.57 1.38
CA VAL A 200 -13.89 2.52 2.22
C VAL A 200 -15.40 2.53 2.06
N TRP A 201 -16.03 3.69 2.23
CA TRP A 201 -17.47 3.85 2.14
C TRP A 201 -18.00 3.62 0.73
N SER A 202 -17.32 4.11 -0.30
CA SER A 202 -17.72 3.90 -1.70
C SER A 202 -17.70 2.42 -2.08
N GLN A 203 -16.72 1.65 -1.59
CA GLN A 203 -16.71 0.20 -1.81
C GLN A 203 -17.85 -0.48 -1.07
N PHE A 204 -18.03 -0.14 0.20
CA PHE A 204 -19.04 -0.77 1.05
C PHE A 204 -20.47 -0.52 0.53
N LEU A 205 -20.81 0.74 0.22
CA LEU A 205 -22.18 1.10 -0.20
C LEU A 205 -22.60 0.38 -1.47
N VAL A 206 -21.73 0.28 -2.47
CA VAL A 206 -22.07 -0.35 -3.75
C VAL A 206 -22.34 -1.85 -3.56
N ILE A 207 -21.48 -2.55 -2.81
CA ILE A 207 -21.65 -3.99 -2.53
C ILE A 207 -22.90 -4.23 -1.68
N TRP A 208 -23.09 -3.42 -0.62
CA TRP A 208 -24.21 -3.57 0.29
C TRP A 208 -25.56 -3.25 -0.39
N TYR A 209 -25.63 -2.16 -1.16
CA TYR A 209 -26.84 -1.74 -1.86
C TYR A 209 -27.17 -2.66 -3.05
N GLY A 210 -26.16 -3.06 -3.83
CA GLY A 210 -26.34 -3.97 -4.96
C GLY A 210 -26.74 -5.39 -4.54
N ASN A 211 -26.37 -5.80 -3.33
CA ASN A 211 -26.74 -7.05 -2.68
C ASN A 211 -26.59 -8.32 -3.55
N VAL A 212 -25.59 -8.36 -4.44
CA VAL A 212 -25.31 -9.52 -5.29
C VAL A 212 -24.64 -10.60 -4.46
N SER A 213 -25.13 -11.85 -4.57
CA SER A 213 -24.69 -12.96 -3.71
C SER A 213 -23.19 -13.23 -3.75
N ASP A 214 -22.53 -13.01 -4.89
CA ASP A 214 -21.08 -13.21 -5.04
C ASP A 214 -20.27 -12.14 -4.31
N GLU A 215 -20.72 -10.88 -4.33
CA GLU A 215 -19.98 -9.75 -3.79
C GLU A 215 -20.23 -9.58 -2.28
N VAL A 216 -21.47 -9.76 -1.84
CA VAL A 216 -21.86 -9.61 -0.43
C VAL A 216 -21.18 -10.63 0.48
N ARG A 217 -20.81 -11.79 -0.05
CA ARG A 217 -20.07 -12.83 0.70
C ARG A 217 -18.78 -12.30 1.32
N TYR A 218 -18.17 -11.26 0.74
CA TYR A 218 -17.02 -10.57 1.33
C TYR A 218 -17.38 -9.79 2.61
N LEU A 219 -18.56 -9.17 2.67
CA LEU A 219 -18.98 -8.34 3.82
C LEU A 219 -19.52 -9.17 4.99
N ILE A 220 -20.06 -10.36 4.76
CA ILE A 220 -20.70 -11.17 5.81
C ILE A 220 -19.75 -11.45 7.00
N PRO A 221 -18.50 -11.91 6.81
CA PRO A 221 -17.59 -12.16 7.93
C PRO A 221 -17.17 -10.89 8.69
N LEU A 222 -17.25 -9.73 8.04
CA LEU A 222 -16.91 -8.42 8.63
C LEU A 222 -18.07 -7.87 9.46
N LEU A 223 -19.31 -7.97 8.96
CA LEU A 223 -20.51 -7.42 9.60
C LEU A 223 -21.12 -8.31 10.68
N TYR A 224 -21.09 -9.63 10.48
CA TYR A 224 -21.76 -10.61 11.34
C TYR A 224 -20.82 -11.64 11.94
N GLY A 225 -19.53 -11.58 11.60
CA GLY A 225 -18.52 -12.49 12.10
C GLY A 225 -17.79 -11.97 13.33
N ARG A 226 -16.68 -12.65 13.68
CA ARG A 226 -15.84 -12.31 14.85
C ARG A 226 -15.31 -10.87 14.83
N TRP A 227 -15.24 -10.25 13.65
CA TRP A 227 -14.64 -8.93 13.43
C TRP A 227 -15.67 -7.80 13.48
N GLN A 228 -16.94 -8.09 13.76
CA GLN A 228 -18.03 -7.11 13.79
C GLN A 228 -17.70 -5.87 14.62
N ARG A 229 -17.19 -6.05 15.84
CA ARG A 229 -16.85 -4.92 16.72
C ARG A 229 -15.80 -3.99 16.10
N LEU A 230 -14.78 -4.56 15.47
CA LEU A 230 -13.72 -3.81 14.80
C LEU A 230 -14.24 -3.13 13.53
N ALA A 231 -15.07 -3.82 12.75
CA ALA A 231 -15.68 -3.26 11.55
C ALA A 231 -16.52 -2.02 11.87
N TRP A 232 -17.32 -2.06 12.94
CA TRP A 232 -18.11 -0.90 13.37
C TRP A 232 -17.25 0.26 13.90
N THR A 233 -16.06 0.03 14.46
CA THR A 233 -15.16 1.16 14.81
C THR A 233 -14.59 1.88 13.59
N ILE A 234 -14.60 1.24 12.42
CA ILE A 234 -14.09 1.81 11.17
C ILE A 234 -15.22 2.43 10.35
N TRP A 235 -16.43 1.85 10.42
CA TRP A 235 -17.59 2.25 9.62
C TRP A 235 -18.61 3.14 10.36
N ALA A 236 -18.51 3.28 11.69
CA ALA A 236 -19.27 4.26 12.47
C ALA A 236 -18.56 5.62 12.46
#